data_AF-A0A654CZI9-F1
#
_entry.id   AF-A0A654CZI9-F1
#
_cell.length_a   1.000
_cell.length_b   1.000
_cell.length_c   1.000
_cell.angle_alpha   90.00
_cell.angle_beta   90.00
_cell.angle_gamma   90.00
#
_symmetry.space_group_name_H-M   'P 1'
#
loop_
_entity.id
_entity.type
_entity.pdbx_description
1 polymer ?
#
loop_
_entity_poly.entity_id
_entity_poly.type
_entity_poly.pdbx_seq_one_letter_code
_entity_poly.pdbx_strand_id
1 'polypeptide(L)'
;MTVHTSRRALFGGAGLIAVATLAKCGGTPAHAATVNPRLLRIIALRDRAEEAWQRFERDVEAPTQKAYAATLAAEPIEMPPPHVETPTSFVNVHGNNVRLTTANPGSVVTSRRFVSDPTWAKMGDADWRQARRENAAAADERDAIIAAQKERRAAFEVKMEAAFGLEAIEHRAAQLLEREYDLWRTAITMPATTMADITTKLAFVDRVGRTDTEGCLLAALTADIRRLAGEA
;
A
#
# COMPACT_ATOMS: atom_id res chain seq x y z
N MET A 1 12.36 5.16 4.77
CA MET A 1 12.92 6.04 5.82
C MET A 1 12.38 7.44 5.58
N THR A 2 11.30 7.81 6.27
CA THR A 2 10.63 9.12 6.13
C THR A 2 10.15 9.57 7.50
N VAL A 3 11.00 10.37 8.15
CA VAL A 3 10.72 11.53 9.02
C VAL A 3 9.40 11.51 9.81
N HIS A 4 9.46 11.08 11.07
CA HIS A 4 8.48 11.46 12.10
C HIS A 4 9.00 12.68 12.87
N THR A 5 8.77 13.87 12.32
CA THR A 5 8.90 15.13 13.07
C THR A 5 7.64 15.33 13.92
N SER A 6 7.82 15.25 15.24
CA SER A 6 7.15 16.02 16.29
C SER A 6 5.71 16.52 16.03
N ARG A 7 4.69 15.76 16.47
CA ARG A 7 3.31 16.25 16.66
C ARG A 7 2.82 16.04 18.10
N ARG A 8 3.63 16.47 19.07
CA ARG A 8 3.34 16.43 20.50
C ARG A 8 2.50 17.62 21.01
N ALA A 9 1.82 18.35 20.14
CA ALA A 9 1.10 19.55 20.52
C ALA A 9 -0.17 19.69 19.68
N LEU A 10 -1.29 19.10 20.12
CA LEU A 10 -2.64 19.49 19.64
C LEU A 10 -3.81 19.04 20.54
N PHE A 11 -3.56 18.70 21.82
CA PHE A 11 -4.61 18.71 22.85
C PHE A 11 -4.19 19.64 24.00
N GLY A 12 -3.91 20.89 23.63
CA GLY A 12 -3.61 21.96 24.58
C GLY A 12 -4.85 22.41 25.34
N GLY A 13 -4.97 21.97 26.59
CA GLY A 13 -5.57 22.72 27.70
C GLY A 13 -7.10 22.89 27.76
N ALA A 14 -7.78 23.18 26.66
CA ALA A 14 -9.18 23.62 26.73
C ALA A 14 -10.20 22.47 26.94
N GLY A 15 -9.96 21.31 26.33
CA GLY A 15 -10.85 20.14 26.47
C GLY A 15 -10.80 19.50 27.87
N LEU A 16 -9.63 19.52 28.52
CA LEU A 16 -9.43 18.99 29.88
C LEU A 16 -10.08 19.88 30.96
N ILE A 17 -10.14 21.19 30.75
CA ILE A 17 -10.77 22.12 31.71
C ILE A 17 -12.30 22.00 31.66
N ALA A 18 -12.89 21.75 30.48
CA ALA A 18 -14.34 21.54 30.36
C ALA A 18 -14.84 20.25 31.05
N VAL A 19 -14.02 19.20 31.10
CA VAL A 19 -14.34 17.96 31.84
C VAL A 19 -14.16 18.17 33.36
N ALA A 20 -13.21 18.99 33.78
CA ALA A 20 -12.98 19.31 35.19
C ALA A 20 -14.07 20.21 35.82
N THR A 21 -14.76 21.03 35.03
CA THR A 21 -15.84 21.90 35.52
C THR A 21 -17.19 21.19 35.66
N LEU A 22 -17.47 20.18 34.83
CA LEU A 22 -18.69 19.37 34.97
C LEU A 22 -18.68 18.44 36.19
N ALA A 23 -17.51 18.05 36.68
CA ALA A 23 -17.37 17.20 37.87
C ALA A 23 -17.62 17.94 39.22
N LYS A 24 -17.89 19.25 39.20
CA LYS A 24 -17.96 20.07 40.42
C LYS A 24 -19.39 20.45 40.86
N CYS A 25 -20.42 20.04 40.13
CA CYS A 25 -21.82 20.30 40.49
C CYS A 25 -22.59 18.97 40.68
N GLY A 26 -22.39 18.34 41.83
CA GLY A 26 -23.10 17.10 42.19
C GLY A 26 -22.49 16.46 43.44
N GLY A 27 -22.81 16.99 44.61
CA GLY A 27 -22.28 16.50 45.89
C GLY A 27 -22.74 15.06 46.18
N THR A 28 -21.79 14.13 46.17
CA THR A 28 -21.79 12.90 46.97
C THR A 28 -20.33 12.57 47.35
N PRO A 29 -20.07 11.93 48.51
CA PRO A 29 -18.72 11.78 49.02
C PRO A 29 -17.89 10.93 48.05
N ALA A 30 -16.64 11.35 47.84
CA ALA A 30 -15.64 10.65 47.04
C ALA A 30 -15.48 9.20 47.53
N HIS A 31 -16.23 8.27 46.94
CA HIS A 31 -15.72 6.93 46.76
C HIS A 31 -14.45 7.09 45.92
N ALA A 32 -13.33 6.59 46.42
CA ALA A 32 -12.13 6.42 45.61
C ALA A 32 -12.56 5.56 44.41
N ALA A 33 -12.93 6.23 43.33
CA ALA A 33 -13.56 5.62 42.19
C ALA A 33 -12.45 4.86 41.46
N THR A 34 -12.33 3.59 41.82
CA THR A 34 -11.33 2.70 41.25
C THR A 34 -11.65 2.48 39.78
N VAL A 35 -10.60 2.53 38.95
CA VAL A 35 -10.75 2.28 37.51
C VAL A 35 -11.28 0.87 37.32
N ASN A 36 -12.21 0.71 36.38
CA ASN A 36 -12.77 -0.57 36.02
C ASN A 36 -11.64 -1.55 35.65
N PRO A 37 -11.46 -2.66 36.40
CA PRO A 37 -10.36 -3.60 36.17
C PRO A 37 -10.44 -4.26 34.79
N ARG A 38 -11.63 -4.32 34.19
CA ARG A 38 -11.82 -4.84 32.84
C ARG A 38 -11.25 -3.88 31.78
N LEU A 39 -11.40 -2.56 31.97
CA LEU A 39 -10.82 -1.55 31.09
C LEU A 39 -9.29 -1.64 31.11
N LEU A 40 -8.70 -1.67 32.31
CA LEU A 40 -7.25 -1.83 32.49
C LEU A 40 -6.74 -3.13 31.84
N ARG A 41 -7.49 -4.23 31.99
CA ARG A 41 -7.15 -5.51 31.35
C ARG A 41 -7.17 -5.41 29.83
N ILE A 42 -8.13 -4.73 29.21
CA ILE A 42 -8.19 -4.58 27.75
C ILE A 42 -7.03 -3.73 27.25
N ILE A 43 -6.71 -2.63 27.93
CA ILE A 43 -5.55 -1.78 27.59
C ILE A 43 -4.27 -2.61 27.65
N ALA A 44 -4.05 -3.38 28.72
CA ALA A 44 -2.88 -4.25 28.85
C ALA A 44 -2.84 -5.35 27.76
N LEU A 45 -4.00 -5.90 27.36
CA LEU A 45 -4.07 -6.86 26.26
C LEU A 45 -3.74 -6.19 24.91
N ARG A 46 -4.16 -4.94 24.69
CA ARG A 46 -3.82 -4.17 23.49
C ARG A 46 -2.32 -3.93 23.43
N ASP A 47 -1.70 -3.51 24.52
CA ASP A 47 -0.26 -3.26 24.57
C ASP A 47 0.54 -4.54 24.27
N ARG A 48 0.11 -5.69 24.81
CA ARG A 48 0.70 -7.00 24.45
C ARG A 48 0.48 -7.37 22.98
N ALA A 49 -0.66 -7.00 22.40
CA ALA A 49 -0.94 -7.24 20.98
C ALA A 49 -0.05 -6.37 20.08
N GLU A 50 0.17 -5.10 20.44
CA GLU A 50 1.11 -4.22 19.77
C GLU A 50 2.54 -4.76 19.86
N GLU A 51 3.00 -5.18 21.04
CA GLU A 51 4.32 -5.80 21.21
C GLU A 51 4.47 -7.05 20.34
N ALA A 52 3.43 -7.88 20.24
CA ALA A 52 3.43 -9.07 19.40
C ALA A 52 3.51 -8.73 17.91
N TRP A 53 2.77 -7.70 17.47
CA TRP A 53 2.82 -7.19 16.10
C TRP A 53 4.21 -6.62 15.77
N GLN A 54 4.73 -5.70 16.59
CA GLN A 54 6.06 -5.11 16.41
C GLN A 54 7.17 -6.17 16.43
N ARG A 55 7.04 -7.19 17.28
CA ARG A 55 7.97 -8.32 17.31
C ARG A 55 7.92 -9.12 16.01
N PHE A 56 6.71 -9.42 15.52
CA PHE A 56 6.53 -10.14 14.27
C PHE A 56 7.08 -9.34 13.08
N GLU A 57 6.81 -8.04 13.03
CA GLU A 57 7.33 -7.14 12.01
C GLU A 57 8.86 -7.16 11.98
N ARG A 58 9.49 -6.97 13.15
CA ARG A 58 10.96 -6.90 13.28
C ARG A 58 11.65 -8.23 13.01
N ASP A 59 11.12 -9.32 13.57
CA ASP A 59 11.82 -10.61 13.60
C ASP A 59 11.47 -11.49 12.38
N VAL A 60 10.34 -11.23 11.70
CA VAL A 60 9.84 -12.06 10.60
C VAL A 60 9.59 -11.22 9.35
N GLU A 61 8.60 -10.34 9.37
CA GLU A 61 8.09 -9.69 8.15
C GLU A 61 9.15 -8.84 7.43
N ALA A 62 9.78 -7.89 8.14
CA ALA A 62 10.77 -7.00 7.54
C ALA A 62 12.03 -7.76 7.05
N PRO A 63 12.59 -8.72 7.81
CA PRO A 63 13.67 -9.58 7.30
C PRO A 63 13.27 -10.37 6.05
N THR A 64 12.06 -10.95 6.01
CA THR A 64 11.58 -11.71 4.85
C THR A 64 11.40 -10.80 3.64
N GLN A 65 10.76 -9.63 3.79
CA GLN A 65 10.59 -8.66 2.70
C GLN A 65 11.94 -8.18 2.16
N LYS A 66 12.91 -7.92 3.04
CA LYS A 66 14.27 -7.54 2.65
C LYS A 66 14.97 -8.65 1.85
N ALA A 67 14.82 -9.90 2.29
CA ALA A 67 15.42 -11.04 1.60
C ALA A 67 14.75 -11.29 0.23
N TYR A 68 13.42 -11.21 0.16
CA TYR A 68 12.66 -11.30 -1.09
C TYR A 68 13.10 -10.21 -2.09
N ALA A 69 13.17 -8.96 -1.65
CA ALA A 69 13.62 -7.85 -2.49
C ALA A 69 15.07 -8.05 -2.98
N ALA A 70 15.96 -8.57 -2.13
CA ALA A 70 17.33 -8.89 -2.51
C ALA A 70 17.39 -10.02 -3.55
N THR A 71 16.54 -11.05 -3.42
CA THR A 71 16.44 -12.15 -4.40
C THR A 71 15.92 -11.63 -5.74
N LEU A 72 14.88 -10.80 -5.74
CA LEU A 72 14.38 -10.19 -6.98
C LEU A 72 15.40 -9.28 -7.67
N ALA A 73 16.25 -8.61 -6.90
CA ALA A 73 17.31 -7.75 -7.42
C ALA A 73 18.53 -8.54 -7.91
N ALA A 74 18.78 -9.73 -7.36
CA ALA A 74 19.86 -10.62 -7.79
C ALA A 74 19.53 -11.38 -9.08
N GLU A 75 18.24 -11.50 -9.42
CA GLU A 75 17.80 -12.14 -10.65
C GLU A 75 18.29 -11.34 -11.87
N PRO A 76 19.02 -11.97 -12.81
CA PRO A 76 19.55 -11.30 -13.98
C PRO A 76 18.45 -10.60 -14.80
N ILE A 77 18.65 -9.33 -15.11
CA ILE A 77 17.74 -8.60 -16.00
C ILE A 77 18.00 -9.09 -17.42
N GLU A 78 17.01 -9.78 -18.00
CA GLU A 78 17.02 -10.10 -19.41
C GLU A 78 16.94 -8.81 -20.23
N MET A 79 18.00 -8.49 -20.96
CA MET A 79 18.02 -7.32 -21.82
C MET A 79 16.99 -7.48 -22.95
N PRO A 80 16.28 -6.41 -23.34
CA PRO A 80 15.45 -6.47 -24.52
C PRO A 80 16.33 -6.83 -25.73
N PRO A 81 15.79 -7.53 -26.73
CA PRO A 81 16.54 -7.84 -27.94
C PRO A 81 17.10 -6.53 -28.55
N PRO A 82 18.17 -6.55 -29.35
CA PRO A 82 18.71 -5.35 -30.01
C PRO A 82 17.85 -4.91 -31.20
N HIS A 83 17.62 -3.61 -31.36
CA HIS A 83 16.89 -3.11 -32.54
C HIS A 83 17.64 -3.47 -33.82
N VAL A 84 16.89 -3.92 -34.82
CA VAL A 84 17.40 -4.33 -36.13
C VAL A 84 16.93 -3.39 -37.24
N GLU A 85 17.78 -3.23 -38.25
CA GLU A 85 17.45 -2.58 -39.51
C GLU A 85 16.98 -3.61 -40.55
N THR A 86 16.15 -3.18 -41.48
CA THR A 86 15.70 -4.02 -42.58
C THR A 86 16.83 -4.32 -43.56
N PRO A 87 16.95 -5.56 -44.06
CA PRO A 87 17.85 -5.91 -45.14
C PRO A 87 17.58 -5.09 -46.40
N THR A 88 16.29 -4.88 -46.73
CA THR A 88 15.86 -4.12 -47.90
C THR A 88 15.91 -2.61 -47.63
N SER A 89 16.48 -1.86 -48.57
CA SER A 89 16.43 -0.40 -48.63
C SER A 89 15.61 0.07 -49.83
N PHE A 90 15.01 1.25 -49.75
CA PHE A 90 14.24 1.84 -50.84
C PHE A 90 14.52 3.34 -50.98
N VAL A 91 14.24 3.92 -52.15
CA VAL A 91 14.33 5.37 -52.37
C VAL A 91 13.02 6.03 -51.96
N ASN A 92 13.08 6.95 -51.00
CA ASN A 92 11.89 7.66 -50.53
C ASN A 92 11.47 8.78 -51.50
N VAL A 93 10.34 9.45 -51.20
CA VAL A 93 9.78 10.55 -52.02
C VAL A 93 10.71 11.77 -52.17
N HIS A 94 11.75 11.86 -51.33
CA HIS A 94 12.75 12.92 -51.38
C HIS A 94 14.03 12.49 -52.14
N GLY A 95 14.06 11.29 -52.72
CA GLY A 95 15.22 10.75 -53.43
C GLY A 95 16.28 10.12 -52.53
N ASN A 96 16.03 9.98 -51.22
CA ASN A 96 16.99 9.42 -50.28
C ASN A 96 16.84 7.89 -50.18
N ASN A 97 17.97 7.17 -50.16
CA ASN A 97 17.96 5.75 -49.84
C ASN A 97 17.72 5.55 -48.33
N VAL A 98 16.68 4.78 -47.97
CA VAL A 98 16.22 4.59 -46.59
C VAL A 98 16.23 3.11 -46.24
N ARG A 99 16.77 2.78 -45.05
CA ARG A 99 16.51 1.50 -44.35
C ARG A 99 15.55 1.76 -43.21
N LEU A 100 14.58 0.87 -43.02
CA LEU A 100 13.69 0.95 -41.86
C LEU A 100 14.38 0.30 -40.67
N THR A 101 14.03 0.75 -39.48
CA THR A 101 14.57 0.22 -38.23
C THR A 101 13.45 0.05 -37.22
N THR A 102 13.54 -1.04 -36.46
CA THR A 102 12.68 -1.29 -35.30
C THR A 102 12.94 -0.30 -34.16
N ALA A 103 14.01 0.49 -34.22
CA ALA A 103 14.30 1.57 -33.27
C ALA A 103 13.38 2.79 -33.43
N ASN A 104 12.71 2.93 -34.58
CA ASN A 104 11.79 4.04 -34.85
C ASN A 104 10.33 3.57 -34.69
N PRO A 105 9.62 3.96 -33.61
CA PRO A 105 8.25 3.52 -33.36
C PRO A 105 7.27 3.93 -34.47
N GLY A 106 7.45 5.12 -35.07
CA GLY A 106 6.61 5.58 -36.18
C GLY A 106 6.77 4.70 -37.42
N SER A 107 8.00 4.25 -37.69
CA SER A 107 8.27 3.28 -38.76
C SER A 107 7.61 1.94 -38.49
N VAL A 108 7.70 1.41 -37.27
CA VAL A 108 7.06 0.14 -36.88
C VAL A 108 5.54 0.21 -37.03
N VAL A 109 4.90 1.25 -36.47
CA VAL A 109 3.44 1.44 -36.56
C VAL A 109 2.98 1.52 -38.02
N THR A 110 3.68 2.29 -38.84
CA THR A 110 3.35 2.42 -40.27
C THR A 110 3.56 1.10 -41.02
N SER A 111 4.63 0.36 -40.70
CA SER A 111 4.90 -0.96 -41.26
C SER A 111 3.82 -1.98 -40.91
N ARG A 112 3.42 -2.05 -39.65
CA ARG A 112 2.33 -2.93 -39.20
C ARG A 112 1.01 -2.60 -39.88
N ARG A 113 0.67 -1.30 -39.96
CA ARG A 113 -0.53 -0.84 -40.68
C ARG A 113 -0.50 -1.21 -42.16
N PHE A 114 0.63 -1.06 -42.83
CA PHE A 114 0.78 -1.49 -44.22
C PHE A 114 0.54 -2.99 -44.40
N VAL A 115 1.02 -3.82 -43.47
CA VAL A 115 0.83 -5.27 -43.53
C VAL A 115 -0.62 -5.66 -43.25
N SER A 116 -1.30 -4.97 -42.32
CA SER A 116 -2.66 -5.34 -41.89
C SER A 116 -3.78 -4.72 -42.71
N ASP A 117 -3.55 -3.59 -43.40
CA ASP A 117 -4.57 -2.87 -44.18
C ASP A 117 -4.45 -3.19 -45.69
N PRO A 118 -5.40 -3.93 -46.28
CA PRO A 118 -5.39 -4.30 -47.69
C PRO A 118 -5.40 -3.10 -48.64
N THR A 119 -5.92 -1.94 -48.20
CA THR A 119 -5.97 -0.72 -49.02
C THR A 119 -4.57 -0.15 -49.28
N TRP A 120 -3.59 -0.52 -48.45
CA TRP A 120 -2.19 -0.08 -48.57
C TRP A 120 -1.34 -1.05 -49.40
N ALA A 121 -1.84 -2.26 -49.71
CA ALA A 121 -1.07 -3.34 -50.32
C ALA A 121 -0.45 -3.01 -51.70
N LYS A 122 -0.99 -2.01 -52.40
CA LYS A 122 -0.50 -1.54 -53.71
C LYS A 122 0.35 -0.27 -53.65
N MET A 123 0.52 0.33 -52.47
CA MET A 123 1.35 1.53 -52.34
C MET A 123 2.84 1.20 -52.51
N GLY A 124 3.60 2.23 -52.93
CA GLY A 124 5.05 2.15 -53.09
C GLY A 124 5.50 1.22 -54.21
N ASP A 125 6.81 1.12 -54.39
CA ASP A 125 7.44 0.11 -55.23
C ASP A 125 7.60 -1.23 -54.49
N ALA A 126 8.21 -2.22 -55.15
CA ALA A 126 8.41 -3.55 -54.57
C ALA A 126 9.32 -3.53 -53.33
N ASP A 127 10.40 -2.76 -53.37
CA ASP A 127 11.41 -2.68 -52.30
C ASP A 127 10.85 -1.95 -51.08
N TRP A 128 10.06 -0.89 -51.29
CA TRP A 128 9.32 -0.19 -50.25
C TRP A 128 8.36 -1.12 -49.51
N ARG A 129 7.59 -1.92 -50.26
CA ARG A 129 6.65 -2.91 -49.68
C ARG A 129 7.40 -3.99 -48.90
N GLN A 130 8.51 -4.48 -49.46
CA GLN A 130 9.32 -5.52 -48.86
C GLN A 130 9.96 -5.03 -47.55
N ALA A 131 10.58 -3.84 -47.54
CA ALA A 131 11.13 -3.23 -46.33
C ALA A 131 10.06 -3.05 -45.23
N ARG A 132 8.82 -2.68 -45.60
CA ARG A 132 7.72 -2.56 -44.63
C ARG A 132 7.31 -3.90 -44.03
N ARG A 133 7.24 -4.99 -44.82
CA ARG A 133 6.98 -6.35 -44.31
C ARG A 133 8.10 -6.83 -43.39
N GLU A 134 9.35 -6.63 -43.79
CA GLU A 134 10.53 -6.98 -42.98
C GLU A 134 10.53 -6.24 -41.64
N ASN A 135 10.27 -4.93 -41.64
CA ASN A 135 10.25 -4.15 -40.41
C ASN A 135 9.09 -4.55 -39.47
N ALA A 136 7.92 -4.91 -40.03
CA ALA A 136 6.80 -5.41 -39.23
C ALA A 136 7.13 -6.77 -38.60
N ALA A 137 7.62 -7.73 -39.41
CA ALA A 137 7.99 -9.06 -38.92
C ALA A 137 9.10 -8.99 -37.86
N ALA A 138 10.14 -8.17 -38.09
CA ALA A 138 11.20 -7.97 -37.12
C ALA A 138 10.70 -7.33 -35.82
N ALA A 139 9.76 -6.37 -35.90
CA ALA A 139 9.16 -5.79 -34.70
C ALA A 139 8.30 -6.80 -33.94
N ASP A 140 7.53 -7.64 -34.64
CA ASP A 140 6.69 -8.67 -34.03
C ASP A 140 7.53 -9.77 -33.34
N GLU A 141 8.63 -10.18 -33.95
CA GLU A 141 9.59 -11.11 -33.33
C GLU A 141 10.19 -10.53 -32.04
N ARG A 142 10.59 -9.25 -32.08
CA ARG A 142 11.11 -8.55 -30.89
C ARG A 142 10.06 -8.48 -29.78
N ASP A 143 8.82 -8.11 -30.12
CA ASP A 143 7.73 -8.02 -29.15
C ASP A 143 7.41 -9.39 -28.54
N ALA A 144 7.47 -10.47 -29.33
CA ALA A 144 7.30 -11.83 -28.84
C ALA A 144 8.40 -12.26 -27.86
N ILE A 145 9.68 -11.92 -28.15
CA ILE A 145 10.79 -12.17 -27.22
C ILE A 145 10.57 -11.40 -25.92
N ILE A 146 10.21 -10.11 -26.00
CA ILE A 146 9.95 -9.27 -24.82
C ILE A 146 8.77 -9.81 -24.01
N ALA A 147 7.71 -10.28 -24.67
CA ALA A 147 6.57 -10.90 -24.01
C ALA A 147 6.98 -12.16 -23.24
N ALA A 148 7.76 -13.05 -23.86
CA ALA A 148 8.26 -14.26 -23.22
C ALA A 148 9.22 -13.96 -22.05
N GLN A 149 10.05 -12.91 -22.16
CA GLN A 149 10.89 -12.41 -21.06
C GLN A 149 10.05 -11.94 -19.87
N LYS A 150 8.98 -11.17 -20.13
CA LYS A 150 8.05 -10.71 -19.09
C LYS A 150 7.31 -11.87 -18.42
N GLU A 151 6.89 -12.87 -19.19
CA GLU A 151 6.22 -14.05 -18.66
C GLU A 151 7.15 -14.87 -17.74
N ARG A 152 8.40 -15.09 -18.14
CA ARG A 152 9.40 -15.74 -17.28
C ARG A 152 9.64 -14.95 -15.99
N ARG A 153 9.76 -13.62 -16.09
CA ARG A 153 9.93 -12.76 -14.92
C ARG A 153 8.74 -12.85 -13.96
N ALA A 154 7.51 -12.78 -14.49
CA ALA A 154 6.30 -12.90 -13.68
C ALA A 154 6.20 -14.28 -13.01
N ALA A 155 6.50 -15.35 -13.74
CA ALA A 155 6.53 -16.71 -13.18
C ALA A 155 7.59 -16.87 -12.07
N PHE A 156 8.76 -16.23 -12.24
CA PHE A 156 9.78 -16.18 -11.21
C PHE A 156 9.31 -15.43 -9.97
N GLU A 157 8.70 -14.26 -10.13
CA GLU A 157 8.16 -13.45 -9.03
C GLU A 157 7.13 -14.25 -8.21
N VAL A 158 6.13 -14.86 -8.87
CA VAL A 158 5.13 -15.72 -8.21
C VAL A 158 5.79 -16.88 -7.46
N LYS A 159 6.77 -17.55 -8.09
CA LYS A 159 7.53 -18.64 -7.44
C LYS A 159 8.26 -18.15 -6.19
N MET A 160 8.84 -16.96 -6.23
CA MET A 160 9.56 -16.38 -5.09
C MET A 160 8.59 -15.93 -4.00
N GLU A 161 7.46 -15.30 -4.32
CA GLU A 161 6.43 -14.95 -3.33
C GLU A 161 5.97 -16.18 -2.54
N ALA A 162 5.72 -17.29 -3.24
CA ALA A 162 5.37 -18.57 -2.61
C ALA A 162 6.53 -19.15 -1.78
N ALA A 163 7.77 -19.11 -2.29
CA ALA A 163 8.94 -19.63 -1.58
C ALA A 163 9.26 -18.87 -0.28
N PHE A 164 9.02 -17.55 -0.27
CA PHE A 164 9.15 -16.71 0.92
C PHE A 164 7.91 -16.73 1.81
N GLY A 165 6.81 -17.38 1.38
CA GLY A 165 5.57 -17.48 2.13
C GLY A 165 4.92 -16.12 2.40
N LEU A 166 5.05 -15.16 1.48
CA LEU A 166 4.63 -13.77 1.71
C LEU A 166 3.15 -13.66 2.04
N GLU A 167 2.28 -14.41 1.36
CA GLU A 167 0.84 -14.42 1.64
C GLU A 167 0.54 -14.82 3.10
N ALA A 168 1.22 -15.85 3.62
CA ALA A 168 1.02 -16.30 5.00
C ALA A 168 1.54 -15.27 6.02
N ILE A 169 2.64 -14.59 5.69
CA ILE A 169 3.22 -13.53 6.52
C ILE A 169 2.31 -12.30 6.54
N GLU A 170 1.82 -11.85 5.38
CA GLU A 170 0.87 -10.75 5.26
C GLU A 170 -0.42 -11.04 6.00
N HIS A 171 -0.97 -12.26 5.84
CA HIS A 171 -2.16 -12.67 6.58
C HIS A 171 -1.92 -12.63 8.10
N ARG A 172 -0.76 -13.10 8.55
CA ARG A 172 -0.40 -13.07 9.97
C ARG A 172 -0.21 -11.64 10.49
N ALA A 173 0.44 -10.77 9.73
CA ALA A 173 0.61 -9.37 10.07
C ALA A 173 -0.76 -8.66 10.20
N ALA A 174 -1.66 -8.90 9.23
CA ALA A 174 -3.02 -8.38 9.25
C ALA A 174 -3.81 -8.84 10.48
N GLN A 175 -3.76 -10.14 10.82
CA GLN A 175 -4.41 -10.66 12.04
C GLN A 175 -3.89 -10.00 13.32
N LEU A 176 -2.59 -9.77 13.42
CA LEU A 176 -1.98 -9.15 14.59
C LEU A 176 -2.39 -7.68 14.72
N LEU A 177 -2.38 -6.95 13.61
CA LEU A 177 -2.83 -5.56 13.55
C LEU A 177 -4.33 -5.41 13.84
N GLU A 178 -5.17 -6.28 13.24
CA GLU A 178 -6.61 -6.31 13.49
C GLU A 178 -6.90 -6.58 14.97
N ARG A 179 -6.18 -7.53 15.58
CA ARG A 179 -6.34 -7.83 17.01
C ARG A 179 -6.01 -6.64 17.90
N GLU A 180 -4.90 -5.95 17.62
CA GLU A 180 -4.50 -4.75 18.35
C GLU A 180 -5.53 -3.63 18.17
N TYR A 181 -6.04 -3.43 16.95
CA TYR A 181 -7.08 -2.45 16.65
C TYR A 181 -8.41 -2.74 17.35
N ASP A 182 -8.86 -4.00 17.35
CA ASP A 182 -10.09 -4.40 18.02
C ASP A 182 -10.03 -4.17 19.52
N LEU A 183 -8.88 -4.43 20.15
CA LEU A 183 -8.67 -4.17 21.57
C LEU A 183 -8.65 -2.67 21.86
N TRP A 184 -8.02 -1.87 20.99
CA TRP A 184 -8.09 -0.42 21.07
C TRP A 184 -9.54 0.07 21.02
N ARG A 185 -10.29 -0.36 20.00
CA ARG A 185 -11.70 0.02 19.82
C ARG A 185 -12.54 -0.39 21.03
N THR A 186 -12.34 -1.62 21.53
CA THR A 186 -13.06 -2.14 22.70
C THR A 186 -12.76 -1.32 23.96
N ALA A 187 -11.51 -0.87 24.17
CA ALA A 187 -11.16 -0.02 25.31
C ALA A 187 -11.90 1.33 25.24
N ILE A 188 -12.02 1.91 24.04
CA ILE A 188 -12.73 3.18 23.83
C ILE A 188 -14.24 3.03 24.02
N THR A 189 -14.85 2.00 23.46
CA THR A 189 -16.30 1.82 23.48
C THR A 189 -16.83 1.17 24.76
N MET A 190 -15.95 0.62 25.61
CA MET A 190 -16.33 0.04 26.91
C MET A 190 -17.03 1.08 27.79
N PRO A 191 -18.29 0.90 28.22
CA PRO A 191 -18.98 1.90 29.04
C PRO A 191 -18.17 2.32 30.28
N ALA A 192 -17.91 3.62 30.42
CA ALA A 192 -17.35 4.15 31.66
C ALA A 192 -18.36 4.06 32.81
N THR A 193 -17.89 3.66 33.99
CA THR A 193 -18.66 3.60 35.24
C THR A 193 -18.26 4.70 36.21
N THR A 194 -17.10 5.32 35.99
CA THR A 194 -16.57 6.40 36.83
C THR A 194 -15.83 7.45 36.00
N MET A 195 -15.61 8.64 36.56
CA MET A 195 -14.72 9.65 35.94
C MET A 195 -13.27 9.17 35.83
N ALA A 196 -12.83 8.23 36.68
CA ALA A 196 -11.52 7.62 36.58
C ALA A 196 -11.37 6.75 35.32
N ASP A 197 -12.45 6.08 34.88
CA ASP A 197 -12.48 5.35 33.62
C ASP A 197 -12.33 6.29 32.41
N ILE A 198 -13.06 7.41 32.42
CA ILE A 198 -12.96 8.44 31.37
C ILE A 198 -11.53 8.98 31.29
N THR A 199 -10.94 9.32 32.43
CA THR A 199 -9.55 9.82 32.49
C THR A 199 -8.57 8.78 31.96
N THR A 200 -8.76 7.50 32.31
CA THR A 200 -7.94 6.38 31.82
C THR A 200 -8.05 6.23 30.30
N LYS A 201 -9.26 6.32 29.74
CA LYS A 201 -9.47 6.28 28.28
C LYS A 201 -8.80 7.44 27.56
N LEU A 202 -8.93 8.66 28.09
CA LEU A 202 -8.28 9.84 27.51
C LEU A 202 -6.76 9.69 27.49
N ALA A 203 -6.17 9.24 28.61
CA ALA A 203 -4.73 8.97 28.68
C ALA A 203 -4.30 7.84 27.72
N PHE A 204 -5.13 6.81 27.57
CA PHE A 204 -4.89 5.72 26.62
C PHE A 204 -4.89 6.22 25.17
N VAL A 205 -5.85 7.07 24.79
CA VAL A 205 -5.93 7.68 23.46
C VAL A 205 -4.75 8.59 23.19
N ASP A 206 -4.40 9.47 24.14
CA ASP A 206 -3.29 10.40 23.99
C ASP A 206 -1.96 9.66 23.77
N ARG A 207 -1.77 8.54 24.49
CA ARG A 207 -0.60 7.67 24.32
C ARG A 207 -0.58 6.94 22.97
N VAL A 208 -1.71 6.36 22.57
CA VAL A 208 -1.73 5.42 21.42
C VAL A 208 -1.99 6.13 20.10
N GLY A 209 -2.74 7.24 20.09
CA GLY A 209 -2.98 8.14 18.96
C GLY A 209 -3.44 7.47 17.66
N ARG A 210 -4.68 7.69 17.23
CA ARG A 210 -5.14 7.27 15.88
C ARG A 210 -5.87 8.37 15.15
N THR A 211 -5.36 8.72 13.97
CA THR A 211 -5.77 9.88 13.16
C THR A 211 -7.12 9.70 12.44
N ASP A 212 -7.63 8.47 12.36
CA ASP A 212 -8.80 8.09 11.57
C ASP A 212 -10.05 7.80 12.40
N THR A 213 -9.99 7.98 13.72
CA THR A 213 -11.02 7.47 14.66
C THR A 213 -11.62 8.52 15.59
N GLU A 214 -11.39 9.82 15.32
CA GLU A 214 -11.90 10.94 16.13
C GLU A 214 -13.42 10.89 16.34
N GLY A 215 -14.19 10.49 15.31
CA GLY A 215 -15.64 10.37 15.41
C GLY A 215 -16.12 9.27 16.36
N CYS A 216 -15.49 8.09 16.31
CA CYS A 216 -15.82 6.96 17.21
C CYS A 216 -15.47 7.29 18.67
N LEU A 217 -14.33 7.96 18.87
CA LEU A 217 -13.87 8.39 20.18
C LEU A 217 -14.81 9.42 20.82
N LEU A 218 -15.13 10.49 20.09
CA LEU A 218 -16.00 11.57 20.60
C LEU A 218 -17.41 11.06 20.92
N ALA A 219 -17.96 10.17 20.09
CA ALA A 219 -19.25 9.55 20.35
C ALA A 219 -19.24 8.70 21.62
N ALA A 220 -18.22 7.85 21.80
CA ALA A 220 -18.09 7.00 22.99
C ALA A 220 -17.92 7.82 24.29
N LEU A 221 -17.05 8.83 24.26
CA LEU A 221 -16.82 9.71 25.42
C LEU A 221 -18.06 10.54 25.77
N THR A 222 -18.77 11.06 24.76
CA THR A 222 -20.00 11.83 24.98
C THR A 222 -21.10 10.95 25.61
N ALA A 223 -21.26 9.72 25.12
CA ALA A 223 -22.21 8.76 25.70
C ALA A 223 -21.86 8.41 27.15
N ASP A 224 -20.58 8.28 27.47
CA ASP A 224 -20.10 8.04 28.83
C ASP A 224 -20.35 9.22 29.76
N ILE A 225 -20.09 10.46 29.32
CA ILE A 225 -20.34 11.67 30.09
C ILE A 225 -21.84 11.81 30.41
N ARG A 226 -22.71 11.64 29.41
CA ARG A 226 -24.17 11.67 29.61
C ARG A 226 -24.63 10.63 30.61
N ARG A 227 -24.08 9.41 30.52
CA ARG A 227 -24.41 8.33 31.47
C ARG A 227 -24.01 8.67 32.89
N LEU A 228 -22.81 9.22 33.10
CA LEU A 228 -22.35 9.63 34.43
C LEU A 228 -23.08 10.86 34.97
N ALA A 229 -23.60 11.73 34.09
CA ALA A 229 -24.46 12.85 34.46
C ALA A 229 -25.91 12.44 34.80
N GLY A 230 -26.28 11.17 34.57
CA GLY A 230 -27.66 10.68 34.78
C GLY A 230 -28.63 11.06 33.66
N GLU A 231 -28.11 11.43 32.49
CA GLU A 231 -28.88 11.85 31.30
C GLU A 231 -29.16 10.68 30.32
N ALA A 232 -28.90 9.43 30.74
CA ALA A 232 -28.96 8.23 29.90
C ALA A 232 -30.22 7.40 30.10
#